data_AF-A0A081N9P4-F1
#
_entry.id   AF-A0A081N9P4-F1
#
_cell.length_a   1.000
_cell.length_b   1.000
_cell.length_c   1.000
_cell.angle_alpha   90.00
_cell.angle_beta   90.00
_cell.angle_gamma   90.00
#
_symmetry.space_group_name_H-M   'P 1'
#
loop_
_entity.id
_entity.type
_entity.pdbx_description
1 polymer ?
#
loop_
_entity_poly.entity_id
_entity_poly.type
_entity_poly.pdbx_seq_one_letter_code
_entity_poly.pdbx_strand_id
1 'polypeptide(L)'
;MGNDIRGTGRKTAPPPYSDPRTPQPDTGKAFKQWKVRLSPGKRFIRWCKEAAFRWIPGMRLVDRVVSGSLTLINTTARPPGRGEYWEKVPLTRNLSEKREIAIDSALSQLPYWMNWEDVSEAERLHGGDDAVITSLSGDKSSSGLQPLNEIHIDFFKQITPLLADVPAAGSAPVLSTIQKAHPLLKTMRLSSEGILFAPRTGLTATLTRNNQNNSLTLAFGGTKSGSDIRLFEQQAGEIRRKRFNLTWGQIKADIRNFVGWSVPTIYRQAAELAGVIQGMAEREKMPLSLTGHSLGGGLAAYSAAKHGLKARTFSPAALGKKTLADLSQSQKTNANELIHNYLVTDDPVNNHWLSNPFRMMAKPTIIGKRSVIEEQPQTGENTMIGRHIWSHRHYMEVLKKDR
;
A
#
# COMPACT_ATOMS: atom_id res chain seq x y z
N MET A 1 -45.02 15.55 -77.20
CA MET A 1 -45.72 16.57 -76.39
C MET A 1 -45.23 16.42 -74.97
N GLY A 2 -44.61 17.46 -74.44
CA GLY A 2 -43.86 17.41 -73.18
C GLY A 2 -44.73 17.50 -71.93
N ASN A 3 -44.15 17.12 -70.80
CA ASN A 3 -44.04 18.02 -69.66
C ASN A 3 -42.90 17.63 -68.70
N ASP A 4 -42.33 18.68 -68.16
CA ASP A 4 -41.08 18.90 -67.42
C ASP A 4 -41.07 18.28 -66.00
N ILE A 5 -39.94 17.69 -65.56
CA ILE A 5 -38.86 18.28 -64.73
C ILE A 5 -39.29 18.67 -63.29
N ARG A 6 -38.70 18.04 -62.26
CA ARG A 6 -37.56 18.55 -61.44
C ARG A 6 -37.47 17.81 -60.10
N GLY A 7 -36.40 17.04 -59.91
CA GLY A 7 -35.88 16.66 -58.59
C GLY A 7 -35.00 17.79 -58.05
N THR A 8 -35.05 18.03 -56.74
CA THR A 8 -34.21 19.03 -56.05
C THR A 8 -33.35 18.36 -54.99
N GLY A 9 -32.04 18.32 -55.28
CA GLY A 9 -31.00 17.93 -54.33
C GLY A 9 -30.77 18.98 -53.26
N ARG A 10 -30.41 18.52 -52.05
CA ARG A 10 -29.88 19.39 -50.98
C ARG A 10 -28.40 19.65 -51.20
N LYS A 11 -28.07 20.92 -51.41
CA LYS A 11 -26.71 21.48 -51.38
C LYS A 11 -26.33 21.84 -49.94
N THR A 12 -25.10 21.51 -49.59
CA THR A 12 -24.30 22.07 -48.49
C THR A 12 -23.97 23.55 -48.73
N ALA A 13 -23.95 24.36 -47.67
CA ALA A 13 -23.38 25.71 -47.66
C ALA A 13 -23.13 26.18 -46.20
N PRO A 14 -22.36 27.26 -45.95
CA PRO A 14 -21.15 27.26 -45.11
C PRO A 14 -21.25 28.17 -43.85
N PRO A 15 -20.23 28.24 -42.96
CA PRO A 15 -20.08 29.34 -42.00
C PRO A 15 -19.32 30.51 -42.68
N PRO A 16 -19.62 31.80 -42.42
CA PRO A 16 -18.89 32.55 -41.37
C PRO A 16 -19.61 33.82 -40.81
N TYR A 17 -18.89 34.62 -39.99
CA TYR A 17 -19.18 35.93 -39.37
C TYR A 17 -19.93 35.89 -38.00
N SER A 18 -19.65 36.71 -36.97
CA SER A 18 -18.67 37.79 -36.71
C SER A 18 -18.81 38.28 -35.27
N ASP A 19 -17.72 38.84 -34.71
CA ASP A 19 -17.67 39.68 -33.51
C ASP A 19 -18.55 40.95 -33.67
N PRO A 20 -19.36 41.32 -32.66
CA PRO A 20 -19.06 42.58 -31.97
C PRO A 20 -19.43 42.55 -30.47
N ARG A 21 -18.55 43.04 -29.60
CA ARG A 21 -18.82 44.13 -28.62
C ARG A 21 -17.68 44.29 -27.62
N THR A 22 -17.03 45.45 -27.69
CA THR A 22 -16.19 46.06 -26.64
C THR A 22 -17.01 46.32 -25.37
N PRO A 23 -16.56 45.91 -24.17
CA PRO A 23 -17.13 46.40 -22.92
C PRO A 23 -16.42 47.69 -22.47
N GLN A 24 -17.23 48.70 -22.13
CA GLN A 24 -16.79 49.89 -21.38
C GLN A 24 -16.31 49.52 -19.96
N PRO A 25 -15.44 50.33 -19.34
CA PRO A 25 -14.94 50.08 -18.00
C PRO A 25 -16.00 50.43 -16.94
N ASP A 26 -16.55 49.40 -16.28
CA ASP A 26 -17.42 49.59 -15.13
C ASP A 26 -16.59 49.95 -13.89
N THR A 27 -16.98 51.05 -13.27
CA THR A 27 -16.31 51.68 -12.14
C THR A 27 -16.88 51.14 -10.84
N GLY A 28 -15.99 50.66 -9.96
CA GLY A 28 -16.25 50.62 -8.53
C GLY A 28 -17.34 49.66 -8.02
N LYS A 29 -17.03 48.36 -7.94
CA LYS A 29 -17.63 47.46 -6.95
C LYS A 29 -16.57 46.64 -6.24
N ALA A 30 -16.54 46.76 -4.91
CA ALA A 30 -15.63 46.06 -4.03
C ALA A 30 -15.66 44.55 -4.27
N PHE A 31 -14.51 43.97 -4.63
CA PHE A 31 -14.30 42.54 -4.74
C PHE A 31 -14.56 41.87 -3.38
N LYS A 32 -15.74 41.28 -3.21
CA LYS A 32 -15.96 40.24 -2.19
C LYS A 32 -14.98 39.11 -2.49
N GLN A 33 -14.01 38.90 -1.60
CA GLN A 33 -13.03 37.82 -1.70
C GLN A 33 -13.74 36.48 -1.93
N TRP A 34 -13.56 35.89 -3.11
CA TRP A 34 -13.98 34.53 -3.38
C TRP A 34 -13.15 33.58 -2.53
N LYS A 35 -13.77 32.94 -1.54
CA LYS A 35 -13.13 31.86 -0.78
C LYS A 35 -12.90 30.68 -1.72
N VAL A 36 -11.67 30.59 -2.24
CA VAL A 36 -11.22 29.44 -3.04
C VAL A 36 -11.38 28.17 -2.21
N ARG A 37 -12.32 27.31 -2.60
CA ARG A 37 -12.49 25.98 -1.99
C ARG A 37 -11.25 25.16 -2.31
N LEU A 38 -10.41 24.95 -1.31
CA LEU A 38 -9.25 24.05 -1.43
C LEU A 38 -9.70 22.65 -1.82
N SER A 39 -8.96 22.03 -2.75
CA SER A 39 -9.13 20.62 -3.11
C SER A 39 -8.86 19.72 -1.90
N PRO A 40 -9.42 18.49 -1.87
CA PRO A 40 -9.22 17.55 -0.76
C PRO A 40 -7.74 17.33 -0.40
N GLY A 41 -6.86 17.22 -1.40
CA GLY A 41 -5.42 17.10 -1.20
C GLY A 41 -4.78 18.33 -0.54
N LYS A 42 -5.15 19.55 -0.95
CA LYS A 42 -4.64 20.79 -0.33
C LYS A 42 -5.17 20.99 1.10
N ARG A 43 -6.40 20.54 1.40
CA ARG A 43 -6.92 20.51 2.77
C ARG A 43 -6.15 19.53 3.63
N PHE A 44 -5.81 18.36 3.10
CA PHE A 44 -5.00 17.36 3.79
C PHE A 44 -3.57 17.87 4.06
N ILE A 45 -2.91 18.50 3.08
CA ILE A 45 -1.58 19.11 3.28
C ILE A 45 -1.62 20.22 4.32
N ARG A 46 -2.63 21.10 4.27
CA ARG A 46 -2.81 22.15 5.28
C ARG A 46 -3.05 21.56 6.66
N TRP A 47 -3.89 20.53 6.76
CA TRP A 47 -4.12 19.80 8.01
C TRP A 47 -2.85 19.11 8.53
N CYS A 48 -2.04 18.50 7.67
CA CYS A 48 -0.74 17.94 8.05
C CYS A 48 0.26 19.00 8.52
N LYS A 49 0.26 20.19 7.91
CA LYS A 49 1.10 21.32 8.35
C LYS A 49 0.63 21.88 9.70
N GLU A 50 -0.68 22.04 9.88
CA GLU A 50 -1.29 22.49 11.14
C GLU A 50 -1.16 21.42 12.25
N ALA A 51 -1.21 20.14 11.90
CA ALA A 51 -0.91 19.04 12.81
C ALA A 51 0.59 18.96 13.12
N ALA A 52 1.49 19.07 12.14
CA ALA A 52 2.93 19.10 12.38
C ALA A 52 3.36 20.29 13.27
N PHE A 53 2.61 21.39 13.27
CA PHE A 53 2.84 22.54 14.17
C PHE A 53 2.14 22.43 15.53
N ARG A 54 1.02 21.70 15.65
CA ARG A 54 0.31 21.46 16.93
C ARG A 54 0.82 20.23 17.70
N TRP A 55 1.67 19.43 17.08
CA TRP A 55 2.46 18.34 17.66
C TRP A 55 3.87 18.94 17.83
N ILE A 56 4.49 19.20 18.99
CA ILE A 56 4.58 18.40 20.21
C ILE A 56 5.15 19.29 21.36
N PRO A 57 4.42 19.56 22.47
CA PRO A 57 5.03 20.09 23.70
C PRO A 57 6.07 19.13 24.31
N GLY A 58 5.92 17.83 24.09
CA GLY A 58 6.91 16.78 24.37
C GLY A 58 8.08 16.63 23.38
N MET A 59 8.15 17.34 22.24
CA MET A 59 9.37 17.32 21.41
C MET A 59 10.48 18.04 22.15
N ARG A 60 10.20 19.08 22.94
CA ARG A 60 11.23 19.70 23.79
C ARG A 60 11.77 18.75 24.86
N LEU A 61 10.98 17.77 25.30
CA LEU A 61 11.42 16.76 26.26
C LEU A 61 12.23 15.66 25.56
N VAL A 62 11.79 15.19 24.39
CA VAL A 62 12.57 14.26 23.54
C VAL A 62 13.86 14.94 23.08
N ASP A 63 13.82 16.20 22.69
CA ASP A 63 14.96 17.00 22.25
C ASP A 63 15.91 17.30 23.42
N ARG A 64 15.41 17.49 24.66
CA ARG A 64 16.26 17.55 25.87
C ARG A 64 16.86 16.20 26.26
N VAL A 65 16.11 15.11 26.14
CA VAL A 65 16.60 13.75 26.42
C VAL A 65 17.60 13.33 25.35
N VAL A 66 17.36 13.66 24.09
CA VAL A 66 18.26 13.36 22.95
C VAL A 66 19.47 14.28 22.97
N SER A 67 19.31 15.58 23.23
CA SER A 67 20.43 16.52 23.36
C SER A 67 21.27 16.26 24.61
N GLY A 68 20.65 15.88 25.75
CA GLY A 68 21.34 15.47 26.97
C GLY A 68 22.05 14.11 26.84
N SER A 69 21.47 13.18 26.06
CA SER A 69 22.13 11.91 25.74
C SER A 69 23.26 12.09 24.71
N LEU A 70 23.12 13.03 23.77
CA LEU A 70 24.15 13.38 22.79
C LEU A 70 25.36 14.08 23.45
N THR A 71 25.17 14.77 24.58
CA THR A 71 26.30 15.35 25.34
C THR A 71 27.12 14.29 26.07
N LEU A 72 26.51 13.15 26.43
CA LEU A 72 27.18 12.02 27.08
C LEU A 72 27.84 11.03 26.11
N ILE A 73 27.59 11.14 24.80
CA ILE A 73 28.20 10.30 23.74
C ILE A 73 29.31 11.08 23.00
N ASN A 74 30.01 11.97 23.71
CA ASN A 74 31.19 12.66 23.20
C ASN A 74 32.49 11.91 23.58
N THR A 75 32.43 10.57 23.57
CA THR A 75 33.64 9.74 23.59
C THR A 75 34.20 9.70 22.17
N THR A 76 35.43 10.20 22.03
CA THR A 76 36.25 10.37 20.81
C THR A 76 36.54 9.10 20.00
N ALA A 77 35.87 7.98 20.29
CA ALA A 77 35.93 6.79 19.47
C ALA A 77 35.06 6.97 18.22
N ARG A 78 35.70 7.26 17.07
CA ARG A 78 35.04 7.12 15.76
C ARG A 78 34.53 5.68 15.65
N PRO A 79 33.20 5.44 15.50
CA PRO A 79 32.70 4.08 15.38
C PRO A 79 33.30 3.45 14.11
N PRO A 80 33.82 2.21 14.20
CA PRO A 80 34.35 1.51 13.04
C PRO A 80 33.21 1.24 12.05
N GLY A 81 33.41 1.67 10.79
CA GLY A 81 32.53 1.37 9.66
C GLY A 81 31.65 2.54 9.23
N ARG A 82 32.19 3.46 8.43
CA ARG A 82 31.40 4.27 7.47
C ARG A 82 31.15 3.46 6.19
N GLY A 83 30.66 2.23 6.31
CA GLY A 83 29.98 1.59 5.18
C GLY A 83 28.65 2.31 4.99
N GLU A 84 28.19 2.48 3.75
CA GLU A 84 26.83 2.95 3.52
C GLU A 84 25.87 1.99 4.24
N TYR A 85 25.22 2.49 5.29
CA TYR A 85 24.42 1.65 6.20
C TYR A 85 23.18 1.04 5.53
N TRP A 86 22.90 1.49 4.32
CA TRP A 86 21.95 0.98 3.36
C TRP A 86 22.75 0.68 2.10
N GLU A 87 22.80 -0.59 1.69
CA GLU A 87 23.36 -0.90 0.39
C GLU A 87 22.36 -0.35 -0.64
N LYS A 88 22.81 0.61 -1.46
CA LYS A 88 22.11 0.92 -2.70
C LYS A 88 22.24 -0.28 -3.62
N VAL A 89 21.40 -1.30 -3.38
CA VAL A 89 21.33 -2.46 -4.26
C VAL A 89 20.51 -2.03 -5.47
N PRO A 90 21.07 -2.07 -6.70
CA PRO A 90 20.26 -1.86 -7.89
C PRO A 90 19.11 -2.87 -7.89
N LEU A 91 17.95 -2.48 -8.41
CA LEU A 91 16.88 -3.44 -8.62
C LEU A 91 17.39 -4.59 -9.49
N THR A 92 16.88 -5.79 -9.23
CA THR A 92 17.20 -6.99 -10.01
C THR A 92 17.10 -6.73 -11.50
N ARG A 93 17.99 -7.30 -12.31
CA ARG A 93 17.89 -7.24 -13.78
C ARG A 93 16.91 -8.27 -14.35
N ASN A 94 16.46 -9.22 -13.53
CA ASN A 94 15.51 -10.25 -13.94
C ASN A 94 14.11 -9.64 -14.14
N LEU A 95 13.57 -9.73 -15.36
CA LEU A 95 12.27 -9.16 -15.71
C LEU A 95 11.11 -9.79 -14.93
N SER A 96 11.15 -11.10 -14.67
CA SER A 96 10.13 -11.78 -13.86
C SER A 96 10.13 -11.25 -12.44
N GLU A 97 11.29 -11.08 -11.83
CA GLU A 97 11.40 -10.56 -10.47
C GLU A 97 10.98 -9.08 -10.40
N LYS A 98 11.33 -8.25 -11.40
CA LYS A 98 10.81 -6.86 -11.52
C LYS A 98 9.29 -6.81 -11.54
N ARG A 99 8.68 -7.70 -12.34
CA ARG A 99 7.23 -7.80 -12.46
C ARG A 99 6.59 -8.21 -11.13
N GLU A 100 7.16 -9.19 -10.43
CA GLU A 100 6.69 -9.57 -9.09
C GLU A 100 6.80 -8.42 -8.09
N ILE A 101 7.89 -7.65 -8.11
CA ILE A 101 8.07 -6.46 -7.25
C ILE A 101 6.99 -5.42 -7.56
N ALA A 102 6.68 -5.17 -8.85
CA ALA A 102 5.62 -4.24 -9.25
C ALA A 102 4.26 -4.68 -8.70
N ILE A 103 3.92 -5.97 -8.87
CA ILE A 103 2.66 -6.55 -8.40
C ILE A 103 2.57 -6.47 -6.87
N ASP A 104 3.58 -6.93 -6.15
CA ASP A 104 3.59 -6.89 -4.68
C ASP A 104 3.50 -5.45 -4.15
N SER A 105 4.09 -4.50 -4.87
CA SER A 105 4.00 -3.07 -4.56
C SER A 105 2.57 -2.56 -4.71
N ALA A 106 1.88 -2.91 -5.79
CA ALA A 106 0.48 -2.55 -6.00
C ALA A 106 -0.44 -3.24 -4.97
N LEU A 107 -0.23 -4.53 -4.72
CA LEU A 107 -0.96 -5.30 -3.70
C LEU A 107 -0.82 -4.69 -2.30
N SER A 108 0.37 -4.16 -1.97
CA SER A 108 0.61 -3.49 -0.69
C SER A 108 -0.23 -2.23 -0.46
N GLN A 109 -0.76 -1.62 -1.54
CA GLN A 109 -1.62 -0.44 -1.49
C GLN A 109 -3.12 -0.78 -1.52
N LEU A 110 -3.49 -2.00 -1.93
CA LEU A 110 -4.91 -2.41 -2.04
C LEU A 110 -5.72 -2.17 -0.75
N PRO A 111 -5.24 -2.50 0.45
CA PRO A 111 -6.01 -2.26 1.68
C PRO A 111 -6.33 -0.78 1.95
N TYR A 112 -5.65 0.17 1.28
CA TYR A 112 -5.94 1.60 1.40
C TYR A 112 -7.11 2.04 0.53
N TRP A 113 -7.04 1.74 -0.77
CA TRP A 113 -7.90 2.38 -1.76
C TRP A 113 -8.66 1.40 -2.66
N MET A 114 -8.37 0.10 -2.57
CA MET A 114 -8.87 -0.92 -3.49
C MET A 114 -8.66 -0.52 -4.96
N ASN A 115 -7.49 0.05 -5.27
CA ASN A 115 -7.16 0.50 -6.61
C ASN A 115 -6.62 -0.65 -7.46
N TRP A 116 -7.50 -1.24 -8.27
CA TRP A 116 -7.16 -2.32 -9.20
C TRP A 116 -6.38 -1.86 -10.41
N GLU A 117 -6.46 -0.57 -10.74
CA GLU A 117 -5.74 -0.02 -11.89
C GLU A 117 -4.23 -0.13 -11.69
N ASP A 118 -3.75 0.10 -10.46
CA ASP A 118 -2.32 -0.03 -10.11
C ASP A 118 -1.83 -1.47 -10.27
N VAL A 119 -2.65 -2.45 -9.85
CA VAL A 119 -2.34 -3.89 -10.01
C VAL A 119 -2.33 -4.27 -11.49
N SER A 120 -3.34 -3.83 -12.24
CA SER A 120 -3.45 -4.09 -13.69
C SER A 120 -2.33 -3.40 -14.48
N GLU A 121 -1.86 -2.23 -14.03
CA GLU A 121 -0.69 -1.56 -14.59
C GLU A 121 0.59 -2.36 -14.30
N ALA A 122 0.78 -2.82 -13.06
CA ALA A 122 1.90 -3.65 -12.66
C ALA A 122 1.98 -4.97 -13.45
N GLU A 123 0.84 -5.62 -13.71
CA GLU A 123 0.79 -6.85 -14.50
C GLU A 123 1.15 -6.64 -15.97
N ARG A 124 0.78 -5.49 -16.54
CA ARG A 124 1.12 -5.09 -17.92
C ARG A 124 2.58 -4.69 -18.05
N LEU A 125 3.23 -4.32 -16.95
CA LEU A 125 4.64 -3.98 -16.91
C LEU A 125 5.44 -5.25 -17.29
N HIS A 126 6.01 -5.23 -18.49
CA HIS A 126 6.80 -6.31 -19.13
C HIS A 126 6.02 -7.47 -19.79
N GLY A 127 4.69 -7.45 -19.82
CA GLY A 127 3.90 -8.41 -20.63
C GLY A 127 3.85 -8.08 -22.14
N GLY A 128 4.52 -6.99 -22.55
CA GLY A 128 4.42 -6.43 -23.90
C GLY A 128 5.38 -7.04 -24.93
N ASP A 129 6.49 -7.67 -24.52
CA ASP A 129 7.49 -8.11 -25.49
C ASP A 129 7.11 -9.45 -26.15
N ASP A 130 6.40 -10.33 -25.44
CA ASP A 130 5.85 -11.57 -26.03
C ASP A 130 4.64 -11.30 -26.94
N ALA A 131 3.88 -10.22 -26.68
CA ALA A 131 2.74 -9.81 -27.50
C ALA A 131 3.15 -9.18 -28.84
N VAL A 132 4.34 -8.57 -28.92
CA VAL A 132 4.87 -8.04 -30.18
C VAL A 132 5.38 -9.17 -31.08
N ILE A 133 5.94 -10.24 -30.52
CA ILE A 133 6.40 -11.41 -31.31
C ILE A 133 5.22 -12.22 -31.88
N THR A 134 4.09 -12.31 -31.18
CA THR A 134 2.87 -12.95 -31.71
C THR A 134 2.11 -12.10 -32.72
N SER A 135 2.36 -10.79 -32.79
CA SER A 135 1.73 -9.90 -33.79
C SER A 135 2.38 -9.94 -35.18
N LEU A 136 3.56 -10.57 -35.32
CA LEU A 136 4.25 -10.75 -36.60
C LEU A 136 3.86 -12.06 -37.31
N SER A 137 3.28 -13.03 -36.59
CA SER A 137 2.54 -14.13 -37.20
C SER A 137 1.13 -13.63 -37.51
N GLY A 138 0.85 -13.31 -38.77
CA GLY A 138 -0.36 -12.62 -39.25
C GLY A 138 -1.70 -13.33 -39.06
N ASP A 139 -1.89 -14.04 -37.96
CA ASP A 139 -3.12 -14.72 -37.63
C ASP A 139 -4.02 -13.80 -36.78
N LYS A 140 -4.98 -13.15 -37.44
CA LYS A 140 -5.97 -12.23 -36.84
C LYS A 140 -7.06 -12.97 -36.06
N SER A 141 -6.73 -14.07 -35.38
CA SER A 141 -7.65 -14.64 -34.40
C SER A 141 -7.52 -13.84 -33.11
N SER A 142 -8.57 -13.12 -32.76
CA SER A 142 -8.72 -12.37 -31.51
C SER A 142 -8.86 -13.33 -30.33
N SER A 143 -7.84 -14.16 -30.09
CA SER A 143 -7.69 -14.89 -28.85
C SER A 143 -7.33 -13.85 -27.78
N GLY A 144 -8.34 -13.44 -27.01
CA GLY A 144 -8.18 -12.50 -25.92
C GLY A 144 -7.08 -13.01 -25.00
N LEU A 145 -5.98 -12.27 -24.92
CA LEU A 145 -4.93 -12.49 -23.92
C LEU A 145 -5.60 -12.50 -22.55
N GLN A 146 -5.79 -13.69 -22.01
CA GLN A 146 -6.22 -13.89 -20.64
C GLN A 146 -5.20 -13.18 -19.74
N PRO A 147 -5.61 -12.30 -18.82
CA PRO A 147 -4.68 -11.64 -17.91
C PRO A 147 -3.85 -12.72 -17.21
N LEU A 148 -2.53 -12.64 -17.41
CA LEU A 148 -1.58 -13.66 -16.98
C LEU A 148 -1.73 -13.95 -15.48
N ASN A 149 -2.01 -12.94 -14.66
CA ASN A 149 -2.36 -13.12 -13.25
C ASN A 149 -3.83 -12.81 -13.05
N GLU A 150 -4.67 -13.82 -12.95
CA GLU A 150 -6.03 -13.60 -12.45
C GLU A 150 -5.95 -13.50 -10.91
N ILE A 151 -5.73 -12.27 -10.43
CA ILE A 151 -5.66 -11.99 -8.99
C ILE A 151 -7.07 -11.99 -8.42
N HIS A 152 -7.46 -13.10 -7.81
CA HIS A 152 -8.76 -13.23 -7.14
C HIS A 152 -8.72 -12.64 -5.73
N ILE A 153 -9.46 -11.56 -5.52
CA ILE A 153 -9.73 -10.95 -4.19
C ILE A 153 -10.81 -11.68 -3.43
N ASP A 154 -11.72 -12.26 -4.19
CA ASP A 154 -12.75 -13.10 -3.63
C ASP A 154 -12.15 -14.37 -3.05
N PHE A 155 -10.82 -14.55 -3.00
CA PHE A 155 -10.22 -15.72 -2.38
C PHE A 155 -10.78 -15.98 -0.98
N PHE A 156 -10.90 -14.99 -0.08
CA PHE A 156 -11.59 -15.22 1.21
C PHE A 156 -13.04 -15.73 1.09
N LYS A 157 -13.74 -15.38 0.01
CA LYS A 157 -15.06 -15.93 -0.34
C LYS A 157 -14.96 -17.30 -1.05
N GLN A 158 -13.89 -17.58 -1.79
CA GLN A 158 -13.67 -18.76 -2.64
C GLN A 158 -12.92 -19.92 -1.95
N ILE A 159 -12.13 -19.71 -0.88
CA ILE A 159 -11.62 -20.81 -0.03
C ILE A 159 -12.69 -21.37 0.90
N THR A 160 -13.86 -20.73 0.94
CA THR A 160 -15.01 -21.17 1.73
C THR A 160 -15.46 -22.60 1.38
N PRO A 161 -15.60 -22.99 0.09
CA PRO A 161 -15.94 -24.35 -0.29
C PRO A 161 -14.73 -25.30 -0.34
N LEU A 162 -13.49 -24.79 -0.43
CA LEU A 162 -12.28 -25.63 -0.44
C LEU A 162 -11.90 -26.13 0.96
N LEU A 163 -12.27 -25.39 2.01
CA LEU A 163 -11.96 -25.73 3.40
C LEU A 163 -13.10 -26.46 4.12
N ALA A 164 -14.15 -26.83 3.40
CA ALA A 164 -15.27 -27.59 3.94
C ALA A 164 -15.81 -28.56 2.89
N ASP A 165 -15.91 -29.84 3.24
CA ASP A 165 -16.77 -30.84 2.58
C ASP A 165 -18.27 -30.49 2.76
N VAL A 166 -18.66 -29.22 2.71
CA VAL A 166 -20.01 -28.73 3.02
C VAL A 166 -20.54 -27.88 1.86
N PRO A 167 -21.77 -28.13 1.38
CA PRO A 167 -22.31 -27.47 0.21
C PRO A 167 -22.41 -25.95 0.37
N ALA A 168 -22.19 -25.27 -0.75
CA ALA A 168 -22.13 -23.83 -0.92
C ALA A 168 -23.33 -23.06 -0.34
N ALA A 169 -23.12 -22.40 0.80
CA ALA A 169 -23.95 -21.31 1.28
C ALA A 169 -23.13 -20.32 2.14
N GLY A 170 -22.56 -19.29 1.50
CA GLY A 170 -22.09 -18.06 2.14
C GLY A 170 -20.64 -18.08 2.67
N SER A 171 -19.96 -16.93 2.59
CA SER A 171 -18.58 -16.66 3.04
C SER A 171 -18.30 -16.79 4.56
N ALA A 172 -19.24 -17.36 5.31
CA ALA A 172 -19.15 -17.56 6.76
C ALA A 172 -18.05 -18.55 7.23
N PRO A 173 -17.72 -19.64 6.49
CA PRO A 173 -16.76 -20.65 6.94
C PRO A 173 -15.36 -20.12 7.20
N VAL A 174 -14.74 -19.38 6.27
CA VAL A 174 -13.35 -18.92 6.44
C VAL A 174 -13.21 -17.93 7.59
N LEU A 175 -14.10 -16.93 7.67
CA LEU A 175 -14.07 -15.97 8.77
C LEU A 175 -14.32 -16.69 10.11
N SER A 176 -15.22 -17.66 10.15
CA SER A 176 -15.47 -18.44 11.38
C SER A 176 -14.26 -19.25 11.79
N THR A 177 -13.53 -19.86 10.85
CA THR A 177 -12.28 -20.58 11.11
C THR A 177 -11.23 -19.64 11.68
N ILE A 178 -11.03 -18.47 11.08
CA ILE A 178 -10.09 -17.45 11.56
C ILE A 178 -10.47 -16.98 12.98
N GLN A 179 -11.74 -16.67 13.22
CA GLN A 179 -12.23 -16.21 14.52
C GLN A 179 -12.14 -17.29 15.62
N LYS A 180 -12.32 -18.57 15.26
CA LYS A 180 -12.19 -19.71 16.18
C LYS A 180 -10.73 -20.06 16.46
N ALA A 181 -9.84 -19.83 15.50
CA ALA A 181 -8.44 -20.21 15.61
C ALA A 181 -7.71 -19.47 16.73
N HIS A 182 -8.04 -18.20 16.99
CA HIS A 182 -7.37 -17.45 18.03
C HIS A 182 -8.24 -16.34 18.67
N PRO A 183 -8.19 -16.14 20.01
CA PRO A 183 -8.96 -15.09 20.69
C PRO A 183 -8.71 -13.68 20.16
N LEU A 184 -7.48 -13.38 19.70
CA LEU A 184 -7.15 -12.06 19.13
C LEU A 184 -7.86 -11.80 17.79
N LEU A 185 -8.32 -12.84 17.09
CA LEU A 185 -8.97 -12.73 15.78
C LEU A 185 -10.50 -12.76 15.89
N LYS A 186 -11.05 -13.02 17.10
CA LYS A 186 -12.50 -13.10 17.35
C LYS A 186 -13.29 -11.87 16.90
N THR A 187 -12.67 -10.69 16.92
CA THR A 187 -13.33 -9.44 16.51
C THR A 187 -13.14 -9.09 15.04
N MET A 188 -12.45 -9.91 14.26
CA MET A 188 -12.26 -9.66 12.84
C MET A 188 -13.58 -9.75 12.08
N ARG A 189 -13.67 -9.00 11.00
CA ARG A 189 -14.81 -8.93 10.09
C ARG A 189 -14.29 -9.02 8.66
N LEU A 190 -15.12 -9.53 7.76
CA LEU A 190 -14.85 -9.56 6.32
C LEU A 190 -15.78 -8.56 5.63
N SER A 191 -15.24 -7.66 4.83
CA SER A 191 -16.03 -6.73 4.02
C SER A 191 -16.59 -7.41 2.76
N SER A 192 -17.58 -6.78 2.13
CA SER A 192 -18.13 -7.23 0.84
C SER A 192 -17.09 -7.28 -0.28
N GLU A 193 -16.02 -6.51 -0.14
CA GLU A 193 -14.91 -6.39 -1.08
C GLU A 193 -13.74 -7.34 -0.76
N GLY A 194 -13.91 -8.27 0.19
CA GLY A 194 -12.88 -9.26 0.52
C GLY A 194 -11.79 -8.75 1.47
N ILE A 195 -11.97 -7.58 2.11
CA ILE A 195 -11.02 -7.06 3.09
C ILE A 195 -11.34 -7.64 4.46
N LEU A 196 -10.36 -8.31 5.06
CA LEU A 196 -10.40 -8.65 6.48
C LEU A 196 -10.00 -7.45 7.32
N PHE A 197 -10.74 -7.14 8.37
CA PHE A 197 -10.40 -6.03 9.26
C PHE A 197 -10.79 -6.27 10.72
N ALA A 198 -10.04 -5.70 11.65
CA ALA A 198 -10.31 -5.72 13.08
C ALA A 198 -10.67 -4.31 13.57
N PRO A 199 -11.95 -4.01 13.87
CA PRO A 199 -12.42 -2.65 14.17
C PRO A 199 -11.70 -1.97 15.35
N ARG A 200 -11.27 -2.77 16.34
CA ARG A 200 -10.67 -2.25 17.58
C ARG A 200 -9.21 -1.84 17.44
N THR A 201 -8.46 -2.56 16.61
CA THR A 201 -7.01 -2.36 16.48
C THR A 201 -6.65 -1.65 15.20
N GLY A 202 -7.55 -1.62 14.22
CA GLY A 202 -7.26 -1.04 12.91
C GLY A 202 -6.54 -1.97 11.97
N LEU A 203 -6.34 -3.25 12.32
CA LEU A 203 -5.77 -4.23 11.39
C LEU A 203 -6.67 -4.34 10.16
N THR A 204 -6.07 -4.28 8.98
CA THR A 204 -6.73 -4.59 7.71
C THR A 204 -5.82 -5.48 6.89
N ALA A 205 -6.38 -6.47 6.19
CA ALA A 205 -5.64 -7.36 5.32
C ALA A 205 -6.47 -7.79 4.11
N THR A 206 -5.80 -8.04 2.99
CA THR A 206 -6.37 -8.68 1.80
C THR A 206 -5.54 -9.91 1.47
N LEU A 207 -6.18 -10.99 1.05
CA LEU A 207 -5.51 -12.21 0.60
C LEU A 207 -5.80 -12.38 -0.88
N THR A 208 -4.74 -12.48 -1.67
CA THR A 208 -4.83 -12.69 -3.11
C THR A 208 -4.20 -14.01 -3.49
N ARG A 209 -4.70 -14.61 -4.57
CA ARG A 209 -4.13 -15.81 -5.19
C ARG A 209 -3.50 -15.43 -6.53
N ASN A 210 -2.30 -15.92 -6.77
CA ASN A 210 -1.71 -15.95 -8.10
C ASN A 210 -1.99 -17.33 -8.73
N ASN A 211 -2.80 -17.34 -9.79
CA ASN A 211 -3.20 -18.58 -10.46
C ASN A 211 -2.08 -19.23 -11.28
N GLN A 212 -1.05 -18.48 -11.70
CA GLN A 212 0.04 -19.02 -12.52
C GLN A 212 0.94 -19.96 -11.73
N ASN A 213 1.34 -19.51 -10.56
CA ASN A 213 2.28 -20.23 -9.70
C ASN A 213 1.60 -20.85 -8.47
N ASN A 214 0.26 -20.81 -8.43
CA ASN A 214 -0.57 -21.34 -7.36
C ASN A 214 -0.14 -20.86 -5.96
N SER A 215 0.24 -19.58 -5.84
CA SER A 215 0.69 -18.99 -4.57
C SER A 215 -0.33 -18.00 -4.00
N LEU A 216 -0.19 -17.73 -2.71
CA LEU A 216 -0.98 -16.76 -1.97
C LEU A 216 -0.12 -15.58 -1.53
N THR A 217 -0.71 -14.39 -1.56
CA THR A 217 -0.12 -13.17 -1.01
C THR A 217 -1.08 -12.52 -0.02
N LEU A 218 -0.67 -12.44 1.26
CA LEU A 218 -1.39 -11.72 2.30
C LEU A 218 -0.81 -10.30 2.42
N ALA A 219 -1.59 -9.32 1.99
CA ALA A 219 -1.21 -7.91 2.06
C ALA A 219 -1.82 -7.24 3.30
N PHE A 220 -0.96 -6.66 4.15
CA PHE A 220 -1.39 -5.88 5.30
C PHE A 220 -1.51 -4.40 4.95
N GLY A 221 -2.61 -3.79 5.38
CA GLY A 221 -2.80 -2.35 5.27
C GLY A 221 -2.03 -1.58 6.34
N GLY A 222 -1.62 -0.36 6.00
CA GLY A 222 -0.98 0.54 6.96
C GLY A 222 -1.95 1.54 7.58
N THR A 223 -1.42 2.68 8.04
CA THR A 223 -2.07 3.54 9.05
C THR A 223 -3.40 4.18 8.61
N LYS A 224 -3.72 4.18 7.32
CA LYS A 224 -4.97 4.73 6.77
C LYS A 224 -5.83 3.67 6.10
N SER A 225 -5.39 2.42 6.09
CA SER A 225 -6.15 1.35 5.46
C SER A 225 -7.49 1.20 6.16
N GLY A 226 -8.52 1.06 5.35
CA GLY A 226 -9.89 0.95 5.83
C GLY A 226 -10.62 2.23 6.22
N SER A 227 -10.03 3.42 6.07
CA SER A 227 -10.79 4.68 6.25
C SER A 227 -11.98 4.80 5.29
N ASP A 228 -11.89 4.11 4.16
CA ASP A 228 -12.92 4.06 3.13
C ASP A 228 -13.59 2.68 3.01
N ILE A 229 -13.39 1.74 3.94
CA ILE A 229 -14.13 0.47 3.94
C ILE A 229 -15.62 0.79 4.08
N ARG A 230 -16.34 0.58 2.99
CA ARG A 230 -17.79 0.75 2.89
C ARG A 230 -18.41 -0.54 3.36
N LEU A 231 -18.72 -0.64 4.65
CA LEU A 231 -19.57 -1.73 5.10
C LEU A 231 -21.00 -1.41 4.65
N PHE A 232 -21.42 -2.09 3.60
CA PHE A 232 -22.83 -2.24 3.28
C PHE A 232 -23.42 -3.23 4.31
N GLU A 233 -23.78 -2.70 5.49
CA GLU A 233 -24.52 -3.46 6.49
C GLU A 233 -26.00 -3.41 6.07
N GLN A 234 -26.48 -4.49 5.47
CA GLN A 234 -27.89 -4.65 5.13
C GLN A 234 -28.63 -5.04 6.41
N GLN A 235 -29.31 -4.08 7.03
CA GLN A 235 -30.13 -4.30 8.23
C GLN A 235 -31.56 -3.90 7.89
N ALA A 236 -32.51 -4.83 8.01
CA ALA A 236 -33.95 -4.60 7.83
C ALA A 236 -34.36 -3.94 6.49
N GLY A 237 -33.75 -4.35 5.38
CA GLY A 237 -34.11 -3.85 4.04
C GLY A 237 -33.55 -2.46 3.69
N GLU A 238 -32.92 -1.75 4.63
CA GLU A 238 -32.22 -0.49 4.36
C GLU A 238 -30.71 -0.70 4.25
N ILE A 239 -30.12 -0.21 3.15
CA ILE A 239 -28.65 -0.11 3.01
C ILE A 239 -28.20 1.13 3.80
N ARG A 240 -27.88 0.96 5.09
CA ARG A 240 -27.35 2.06 5.91
C ARG A 240 -25.84 2.16 5.77
N ARG A 241 -25.38 3.31 5.26
CA ARG A 241 -23.95 3.65 5.16
C ARG A 241 -23.40 3.99 6.55
N LYS A 242 -22.73 3.07 7.22
CA LYS A 242 -21.89 3.40 8.39
C LYS A 242 -20.45 3.55 7.94
N ARG A 243 -19.91 4.78 8.04
CA ARG A 243 -18.46 5.00 7.98
C ARG A 243 -17.87 4.48 9.29
N PHE A 244 -17.13 3.38 9.22
CA PHE A 244 -16.27 3.02 10.33
C PHE A 244 -15.05 3.93 10.28
N ASN A 245 -15.03 4.92 11.15
CA ASN A 245 -13.80 5.62 11.47
C ASN A 245 -12.93 4.64 12.27
N LEU A 246 -12.20 3.74 11.57
CA LEU A 246 -11.09 3.01 12.18
C LEU A 246 -10.22 4.07 12.85
N THR A 247 -10.27 4.11 14.18
CA THR A 247 -9.91 5.32 14.88
C THR A 247 -8.40 5.38 14.83
N TRP A 248 -7.86 6.20 13.91
CA TRP A 248 -6.44 6.47 13.76
C TRP A 248 -5.76 6.78 15.10
N GLY A 249 -6.51 7.33 16.05
CA GLY A 249 -6.11 7.50 17.44
C GLY A 249 -5.67 6.22 18.14
N GLN A 250 -6.35 5.09 17.91
CA GLN A 250 -6.04 3.77 18.50
C GLN A 250 -4.79 3.16 17.88
N ILE A 251 -4.71 3.09 16.54
CA ILE A 251 -3.50 2.63 15.83
C ILE A 251 -2.29 3.44 16.29
N LYS A 252 -2.45 4.77 16.36
CA LYS A 252 -1.38 5.67 16.77
C LYS A 252 -1.08 5.59 18.26
N ALA A 253 -2.05 5.26 19.12
CA ALA A 253 -1.84 5.02 20.54
C ALA A 253 -1.06 3.73 20.75
N ASP A 254 -1.43 2.64 20.06
CA ASP A 254 -0.73 1.36 20.11
C ASP A 254 0.72 1.49 19.59
N ILE A 255 0.93 2.21 18.49
CA ILE A 255 2.27 2.52 17.96
C ILE A 255 3.05 3.50 18.84
N ARG A 256 2.40 4.35 19.63
CA ARG A 256 3.11 5.20 20.61
C ARG A 256 3.44 4.44 21.90
N ASN A 257 2.56 3.58 22.37
CA ASN A 257 2.76 2.74 23.56
C ASN A 257 3.89 1.73 23.37
N PHE A 258 4.15 1.32 22.12
CA PHE A 258 5.34 0.61 21.68
C PHE A 258 6.68 1.17 22.20
N VAL A 259 6.77 2.49 22.37
CA VAL A 259 7.99 3.14 22.84
C VAL A 259 8.27 2.80 24.31
N GLY A 260 7.32 2.26 25.06
CA GLY A 260 7.51 2.05 26.49
C GLY A 260 7.30 0.64 27.07
N TRP A 261 6.35 -0.20 26.60
CA TRP A 261 5.86 -1.26 27.52
C TRP A 261 5.64 -2.66 26.91
N SER A 262 5.06 -2.82 25.72
CA SER A 262 4.77 -4.16 25.15
C SER A 262 4.71 -4.19 23.61
N VAL A 263 4.63 -5.40 23.03
CA VAL A 263 4.34 -5.57 21.59
C VAL A 263 2.92 -5.07 21.31
N PRO A 264 2.72 -4.13 20.36
CA PRO A 264 1.39 -3.59 20.08
C PRO A 264 0.43 -4.69 19.61
N THR A 265 -0.83 -4.61 20.03
CA THR A 265 -1.82 -5.66 19.75
C THR A 265 -2.03 -5.90 18.26
N ILE A 266 -1.94 -4.85 17.42
CA ILE A 266 -2.02 -4.99 15.96
C ILE A 266 -0.92 -5.88 15.37
N TYR A 267 0.31 -5.82 15.90
CA TYR A 267 1.42 -6.68 15.44
C TYR A 267 1.17 -8.14 15.81
N ARG A 268 0.73 -8.40 17.05
CA ARG A 268 0.35 -9.76 17.48
C ARG A 268 -0.78 -10.31 16.63
N GLN A 269 -1.84 -9.53 16.41
CA GLN A 269 -2.95 -9.95 15.55
C GLN A 269 -2.52 -10.23 14.10
N ALA A 270 -1.63 -9.41 13.53
CA ALA A 270 -1.11 -9.66 12.19
C ALA A 270 -0.32 -10.97 12.11
N ALA A 271 0.55 -11.24 13.10
CA ALA A 271 1.29 -12.49 13.18
C ALA A 271 0.35 -13.69 13.33
N GLU A 272 -0.59 -13.66 14.27
CA GLU A 272 -1.59 -14.73 14.44
C GLU A 272 -2.41 -14.96 13.16
N LEU A 273 -2.84 -13.89 12.48
CA LEU A 273 -3.53 -14.02 11.21
C LEU A 273 -2.65 -14.71 10.17
N ALA A 274 -1.38 -14.29 10.02
CA ALA A 274 -0.45 -14.90 9.09
C ALA A 274 -0.23 -16.40 9.39
N GLY A 275 -0.08 -16.78 10.66
CA GLY A 275 0.05 -18.18 11.07
C GLY A 275 -1.19 -19.03 10.73
N VAL A 276 -2.39 -18.49 10.95
CA VAL A 276 -3.64 -19.18 10.56
C VAL A 276 -3.73 -19.37 9.05
N ILE A 277 -3.43 -18.32 8.27
CA ILE A 277 -3.45 -18.39 6.80
C ILE A 277 -2.35 -19.32 6.27
N GLN A 278 -1.17 -19.34 6.89
CA GLN A 278 -0.10 -20.28 6.56
C GLN A 278 -0.57 -21.73 6.72
N GLY A 279 -1.17 -22.08 7.86
CA GLY A 279 -1.67 -23.44 8.07
C GLY A 279 -2.77 -23.84 7.10
N MET A 280 -3.58 -22.88 6.63
CA MET A 280 -4.54 -23.11 5.53
C MET A 280 -3.83 -23.33 4.20
N ALA A 281 -2.85 -22.50 3.86
CA ALA A 281 -2.09 -22.56 2.62
C ALA A 281 -1.29 -23.86 2.50
N GLU A 282 -0.68 -24.33 3.58
CA GLU A 282 0.08 -25.58 3.64
C GLU A 282 -0.79 -26.82 3.34
N ARG A 283 -2.03 -26.86 3.84
CA ARG A 283 -2.99 -27.94 3.52
C ARG A 283 -3.32 -27.99 2.03
N GLU A 284 -3.47 -26.83 1.42
CA GLU A 284 -3.73 -26.67 -0.02
C GLU A 284 -2.45 -26.74 -0.88
N LYS A 285 -1.28 -26.96 -0.26
CA LYS A 285 0.05 -26.95 -0.93
C LYS A 285 0.30 -25.67 -1.72
N MET A 286 -0.17 -24.53 -1.20
CA MET A 286 0.01 -23.21 -1.79
C MET A 286 1.07 -22.43 -1.01
N PRO A 287 2.17 -21.97 -1.63
CA PRO A 287 3.12 -21.10 -0.97
C PRO A 287 2.47 -19.79 -0.53
N LEU A 288 2.75 -19.32 0.69
CA LEU A 288 2.26 -18.03 1.21
C LEU A 288 3.42 -17.01 1.28
N SER A 289 3.17 -15.81 0.78
CA SER A 289 4.03 -14.65 0.94
C SER A 289 3.27 -13.47 1.56
N LEU A 290 4.00 -12.55 2.17
CA LEU A 290 3.42 -11.36 2.81
C LEU A 290 3.88 -10.08 2.11
N THR A 291 3.00 -9.10 2.03
CA THR A 291 3.35 -7.74 1.57
C THR A 291 2.68 -6.67 2.40
N GLY A 292 3.16 -5.44 2.29
CA GLY A 292 2.55 -4.30 2.97
C GLY A 292 3.38 -3.03 2.81
N HIS A 293 2.68 -1.90 2.92
CA HIS A 293 3.27 -0.57 2.85
C HIS A 293 3.24 0.12 4.21
N SER A 294 4.24 0.95 4.53
CA SER A 294 4.26 1.74 5.77
C SER A 294 4.09 0.85 7.01
N LEU A 295 3.13 1.16 7.89
CA LEU A 295 2.75 0.27 9.00
C LEU A 295 2.45 -1.16 8.52
N GLY A 296 1.74 -1.34 7.41
CA GLY A 296 1.44 -2.66 6.85
C GLY A 296 2.71 -3.43 6.48
N GLY A 297 3.74 -2.74 5.99
CA GLY A 297 5.05 -3.33 5.73
C GLY A 297 5.75 -3.79 7.01
N GLY A 298 5.65 -3.01 8.10
CA GLY A 298 6.13 -3.43 9.41
C GLY A 298 5.40 -4.66 9.95
N LEU A 299 4.07 -4.71 9.80
CA LEU A 299 3.23 -5.86 10.17
C LEU A 299 3.62 -7.12 9.37
N ALA A 300 3.79 -6.97 8.04
CA ALA A 300 4.23 -8.04 7.16
C ALA A 300 5.62 -8.57 7.55
N ALA A 301 6.60 -7.69 7.77
CA ALA A 301 7.96 -8.08 8.15
C ALA A 301 7.99 -8.82 9.50
N TYR A 302 7.29 -8.30 10.52
CA TYR A 302 7.23 -8.97 11.82
C TYR A 302 6.56 -10.35 11.74
N SER A 303 5.44 -10.44 11.03
CA SER A 303 4.70 -11.70 10.84
C SER A 303 5.54 -12.72 10.06
N ALA A 304 6.23 -12.27 9.01
CA ALA A 304 7.13 -13.11 8.22
C ALA A 304 8.27 -13.67 9.07
N ALA A 305 8.93 -12.84 9.88
CA ALA A 305 9.99 -13.28 10.76
C ALA A 305 9.50 -14.26 11.82
N LYS A 306 8.29 -14.05 12.38
CA LYS A 306 7.70 -14.97 13.37
C LYS A 306 7.46 -16.37 12.78
N HIS A 307 6.96 -16.43 11.56
CA HIS A 307 6.43 -17.64 10.94
C HIS A 307 7.37 -18.28 9.90
N GLY A 308 8.52 -17.67 9.61
CA GLY A 308 9.42 -18.16 8.57
C GLY A 308 8.86 -18.01 7.15
N LEU A 309 8.04 -16.98 6.92
CA LEU A 309 7.42 -16.71 5.62
C LEU A 309 8.25 -15.72 4.80
N LYS A 310 8.12 -15.78 3.47
CA LYS A 310 8.69 -14.76 2.59
C LYS A 310 7.89 -13.46 2.69
N ALA A 311 8.58 -12.31 2.63
CA ALA A 311 7.91 -11.01 2.54
C ALA A 311 8.63 -10.02 1.64
N ARG A 312 7.86 -9.26 0.86
CA ARG A 312 8.30 -8.04 0.18
C ARG A 312 7.56 -6.86 0.77
N THR A 313 8.28 -5.90 1.33
CA THR A 313 7.66 -4.76 2.02
C THR A 313 8.10 -3.46 1.36
N PHE A 314 7.23 -2.45 1.41
CA PHE A 314 7.45 -1.18 0.72
C PHE A 314 7.41 -0.06 1.74
N SER A 315 8.50 0.68 1.83
CA SER A 315 8.70 1.72 2.84
C SER A 315 8.19 1.32 4.24
N PRO A 316 8.55 0.13 4.76
CA PRO A 316 7.98 -0.39 5.99
C PRO A 316 8.27 0.52 7.18
N ALA A 317 7.32 0.56 8.12
CA ALA A 317 7.55 1.13 9.43
C ALA A 317 8.60 0.29 10.17
N ALA A 318 9.54 0.98 10.80
CA ALA A 318 10.46 0.40 11.76
C ALA A 318 9.71 -0.44 12.81
N LEU A 319 10.21 -1.64 13.09
CA LEU A 319 9.87 -2.33 14.32
C LEU A 319 10.51 -1.56 15.48
N GLY A 320 10.39 -2.08 16.69
CA GLY A 320 10.91 -1.37 17.84
C GLY A 320 11.05 -2.32 18.96
N LYS A 321 11.61 -1.80 20.04
CA LYS A 321 12.44 -2.62 20.92
C LYS A 321 11.72 -3.86 21.42
N LYS A 322 10.44 -3.74 21.81
CA LYS A 322 9.64 -4.89 22.30
C LYS A 322 9.26 -5.86 21.19
N THR A 323 8.83 -5.39 20.02
CA THR A 323 8.54 -6.24 18.85
C THR A 323 9.78 -6.99 18.38
N LEU A 324 10.96 -6.35 18.43
CA LEU A 324 12.24 -7.01 18.13
C LEU A 324 12.65 -7.99 19.23
N ALA A 325 12.46 -7.64 20.51
CA ALA A 325 12.79 -8.53 21.62
C ALA A 325 11.91 -9.79 21.64
N ASP A 326 10.69 -9.69 21.11
CA ASP A 326 9.77 -10.81 20.95
C ASP A 326 10.18 -11.79 19.83
N LEU A 327 11.09 -11.40 18.94
CA LEU A 327 11.69 -12.31 17.96
C LEU A 327 12.93 -13.00 18.56
N SER A 328 12.97 -14.32 18.42
CA SER A 328 14.16 -15.12 18.73
C SER A 328 15.34 -14.76 17.82
N GLN A 329 16.54 -15.18 18.21
CA GLN A 329 17.74 -14.89 17.42
C GLN A 329 17.68 -15.56 16.04
N SER A 330 17.19 -16.80 15.94
CA SER A 330 17.03 -17.50 14.66
C SER A 330 16.04 -16.79 13.75
N GLN A 331 14.90 -16.32 14.27
CA GLN A 331 13.92 -15.54 13.50
C GLN A 331 14.53 -14.25 12.94
N LYS A 332 15.36 -13.55 13.72
CA LYS A 332 16.08 -12.35 13.25
C LYS A 332 17.12 -12.66 12.19
N THR A 333 17.84 -13.77 12.33
CA THR A 333 18.84 -14.20 11.34
C THR A 333 18.15 -14.59 10.03
N ASN A 334 17.14 -15.45 10.09
CA ASN A 334 16.40 -15.93 8.91
C ASN A 334 15.66 -14.81 8.19
N ALA A 335 15.26 -13.74 8.91
CA ALA A 335 14.64 -12.57 8.30
C ALA A 335 15.48 -11.96 7.17
N ASN A 336 16.83 -12.03 7.23
CA ASN A 336 17.69 -11.49 6.17
C ASN A 336 17.56 -12.22 4.82
N GLU A 337 17.15 -13.48 4.85
CA GLU A 337 16.95 -14.31 3.65
C GLU A 337 15.50 -14.27 3.18
N LEU A 338 14.56 -14.16 4.12
CA LEU A 338 13.13 -14.27 3.84
C LEU A 338 12.44 -12.93 3.56
N ILE A 339 12.98 -11.82 4.05
CA ILE A 339 12.33 -10.51 4.02
C ILE A 339 13.15 -9.53 3.18
N HIS A 340 12.53 -8.96 2.17
CA HIS A 340 13.10 -7.89 1.34
C HIS A 340 12.30 -6.60 1.52
N ASN A 341 12.94 -5.58 2.07
CA ASN A 341 12.36 -4.26 2.26
C ASN A 341 12.83 -3.31 1.15
N TYR A 342 11.90 -2.79 0.37
CA TYR A 342 12.16 -1.74 -0.60
C TYR A 342 11.91 -0.39 0.05
N LEU A 343 12.82 0.56 -0.13
CA LEU A 343 12.81 1.88 0.51
C LEU A 343 12.95 2.95 -0.56
N VAL A 344 12.28 4.08 -0.38
CA VAL A 344 12.49 5.26 -1.24
C VAL A 344 13.49 6.19 -0.57
N THR A 345 14.38 6.76 -1.36
CA THR A 345 15.31 7.80 -0.89
C THR A 345 14.51 8.93 -0.24
N ASP A 346 15.00 9.41 0.90
CA ASP A 346 14.42 10.51 1.65
C ASP A 346 12.97 10.33 2.12
N ASP A 347 12.47 9.09 2.17
CA ASP A 347 11.20 8.79 2.80
C ASP A 347 11.26 9.13 4.31
N PRO A 348 10.35 9.97 4.84
CA PRO A 348 10.34 10.39 6.22
C PRO A 348 10.18 9.27 7.24
N VAL A 349 9.65 8.11 6.85
CA VAL A 349 9.38 6.98 7.75
C VAL A 349 10.60 6.11 8.01
N ASN A 350 11.44 5.91 6.99
CA ASN A 350 12.56 4.97 7.05
C ASN A 350 13.91 5.60 6.69
N ASN A 351 13.93 6.73 6.00
CA ASN A 351 15.14 7.24 5.35
C ASN A 351 15.18 8.77 5.27
N HIS A 352 14.85 9.53 6.32
CA HIS A 352 14.88 11.01 6.27
C HIS A 352 16.31 11.59 6.36
N TRP A 353 16.72 12.45 5.41
CA TRP A 353 18.09 13.01 5.31
C TRP A 353 18.52 13.90 6.49
N LEU A 354 17.63 14.75 7.03
CA LEU A 354 17.93 15.56 8.25
C LEU A 354 18.07 14.74 9.54
N SER A 355 17.85 13.43 9.49
CA SER A 355 17.75 12.59 10.70
C SER A 355 18.77 11.46 10.73
N ASN A 356 20.00 11.69 10.28
CA ASN A 356 21.08 10.70 10.36
C ASN A 356 21.16 9.93 11.72
N PRO A 357 20.96 10.58 12.89
CA PRO A 357 20.85 9.87 14.17
C PRO A 357 19.63 8.93 14.27
N PHE A 358 18.47 9.35 13.74
CA PHE A 358 17.27 8.51 13.66
C PHE A 358 17.45 7.34 12.70
N ARG A 359 18.10 7.53 11.54
CA ARG A 359 18.47 6.44 10.62
C ARG A 359 19.33 5.40 11.32
N MET A 360 20.32 5.84 12.12
CA MET A 360 21.18 4.95 12.90
C MET A 360 20.41 4.16 13.97
N MET A 361 19.42 4.79 14.63
CA MET A 361 18.55 4.14 15.61
C MET A 361 17.50 3.22 14.97
N ALA A 362 16.97 3.58 13.80
CA ALA A 362 15.93 2.84 13.09
C ALA A 362 16.50 1.66 12.27
N LYS A 363 17.77 1.70 11.86
CA LYS A 363 18.41 0.60 11.11
C LYS A 363 18.21 -0.78 11.76
N PRO A 364 18.57 -1.02 13.04
CA PRO A 364 18.41 -2.34 13.66
C PRO A 364 16.94 -2.78 13.79
N THR A 365 16.01 -1.89 13.42
CA THR A 365 14.58 -2.10 13.63
C THR A 365 13.79 -2.42 12.38
N ILE A 366 14.34 -2.20 11.18
CA ILE A 366 13.78 -2.75 9.92
C ILE A 366 14.49 -4.07 9.67
N ILE A 367 13.89 -5.21 10.02
CA ILE A 367 14.53 -6.53 9.84
C ILE A 367 14.49 -6.98 8.37
N GLY A 368 15.50 -7.73 7.94
CA GLY A 368 15.59 -8.25 6.57
C GLY A 368 16.56 -7.51 5.64
N LYS A 369 16.66 -7.99 4.41
CA LYS A 369 17.39 -7.33 3.32
C LYS A 369 16.72 -6.00 2.99
N ARG A 370 17.50 -5.01 2.55
CA ARG A 370 17.00 -3.66 2.24
C ARG A 370 17.54 -3.23 0.88
N SER A 371 16.68 -2.69 0.04
CA SER A 371 17.06 -2.03 -1.22
C SER A 371 16.50 -0.62 -1.23
N VAL A 372 17.36 0.37 -1.46
CA VAL A 372 16.95 1.77 -1.58
C VAL A 372 16.84 2.11 -3.07
N ILE A 373 15.67 2.60 -3.48
CA ILE A 373 15.48 3.18 -4.80
C ILE A 373 15.58 4.70 -4.73
N GLU A 374 15.99 5.30 -5.85
CA GLU A 374 15.99 6.75 -5.98
C GLU A 374 14.57 7.25 -6.22
N GLU A 375 14.20 8.30 -5.50
CA GLU A 375 12.97 9.03 -5.74
C GLU A 375 12.90 9.52 -7.20
N GLN A 376 11.67 9.64 -7.70
CA GLN A 376 11.42 9.96 -9.11
C GLN A 376 10.68 11.30 -9.18
N PRO A 377 11.37 12.41 -9.52
CA PRO A 377 10.78 13.75 -9.54
C PRO A 377 9.54 13.88 -10.41
N GLN A 378 9.50 13.12 -11.51
CA GLN A 378 8.42 13.15 -12.50
C GLN A 378 7.09 12.59 -12.00
N THR A 379 7.07 11.90 -10.85
CA THR A 379 5.81 11.44 -10.22
C THR A 379 4.92 12.60 -9.76
N GLY A 380 5.43 13.86 -9.77
CA GLY A 380 4.67 15.04 -9.35
C GLY A 380 4.49 15.14 -7.83
N GLU A 381 5.10 14.22 -7.08
CA GLU A 381 4.82 13.95 -5.67
C GLU A 381 6.04 14.17 -4.76
N ASN A 382 6.97 15.02 -5.20
CA ASN A 382 8.26 15.36 -4.56
C ASN A 382 8.19 16.06 -3.19
N THR A 383 7.07 15.98 -2.48
CA THR A 383 7.03 16.33 -1.07
C THR A 383 7.58 15.18 -0.24
N MET A 384 8.23 15.46 0.90
CA MET A 384 8.73 14.40 1.80
C MET A 384 7.62 13.37 2.14
N ILE A 385 6.40 13.85 2.41
CA ILE A 385 5.26 12.96 2.69
C ILE A 385 4.82 12.18 1.43
N GLY A 386 4.93 12.80 0.25
CA GLY A 386 4.59 12.17 -1.01
C GLY A 386 5.51 11.00 -1.34
N ARG A 387 6.81 11.12 -1.07
CA ARG A 387 7.78 10.01 -1.23
C ARG A 387 7.38 8.74 -0.49
N HIS A 388 6.75 8.91 0.67
CA HIS A 388 6.21 7.81 1.45
C HIS A 388 4.87 7.30 0.88
N ILE A 389 3.86 8.18 0.80
CA ILE A 389 2.50 7.78 0.41
C ILE A 389 2.47 7.17 -1.00
N TRP A 390 3.34 7.64 -1.89
CA TRP A 390 3.38 7.25 -3.30
C TRP A 390 4.60 6.41 -3.64
N SER A 391 5.15 5.70 -2.65
CA SER A 391 6.29 4.80 -2.83
C SER A 391 6.05 3.83 -3.99
N HIS A 392 4.84 3.29 -4.14
CA HIS A 392 4.42 2.47 -5.30
C HIS A 392 4.77 3.11 -6.65
N ARG A 393 4.39 4.38 -6.86
CA ARG A 393 4.66 5.10 -8.12
C ARG A 393 6.15 5.27 -8.37
N HIS A 394 6.92 5.55 -7.32
CA HIS A 394 8.37 5.61 -7.45
C HIS A 394 8.96 4.26 -7.88
N TYR A 395 8.49 3.14 -7.33
CA TYR A 395 8.92 1.81 -7.77
C TYR A 395 8.56 1.56 -9.23
N MET A 396 7.32 1.85 -9.62
CA MET A 396 6.85 1.67 -11.01
C MET A 396 7.69 2.46 -12.00
N GLU A 397 8.03 3.71 -11.68
CA GLU A 397 8.87 4.55 -12.54
C GLU A 397 10.31 4.02 -12.66
N VAL A 398 10.91 3.52 -11.58
CA VAL A 398 12.25 2.89 -11.66
C VAL A 398 12.19 1.61 -12.51
N LEU A 399 11.15 0.79 -12.33
CA LEU A 399 10.99 -0.45 -13.08
C LEU A 399 10.72 -0.21 -14.58
N LYS A 400 10.06 0.90 -14.95
CA LYS A 400 9.84 1.30 -16.34
C LYS A 400 11.11 1.78 -17.06
N LYS A 401 12.04 2.42 -16.35
CA LYS A 401 13.27 3.00 -16.93
C LYS A 401 14.26 1.96 -17.43
N ASP A 402 14.17 0.74 -16.91
CA ASP A 402 15.04 -0.35 -17.31
C ASP A 402 14.45 -1.23 -18.44
N ARG A 403 13.53 -0.66 -19.23
CA ARG A 403 13.17 -1.18 -20.56
C ARG A 403 14.18 -0.66 -21.57
#